data_AF-A0A9X6GE47-F1
#
_entry.id   AF-A0A9X6GE47-F1
#
_cell.length_a   1.000
_cell.length_b   1.000
_cell.length_c   1.000
_cell.angle_alpha   90.00
_cell.angle_beta   90.00
_cell.angle_gamma   90.00
#
_symmetry.space_group_name_H-M   'P 1'
#
loop_
_entity.id
_entity.type
_entity.pdbx_description
1 polymer ?
#
loop_
_entity_poly.entity_id
_entity_poly.type
_entity_poly.pdbx_seq_one_letter_code
_entity_poly.pdbx_strand_id
1 'polypeptide(L)'
;MKLSKNTLIKIGVGVLSLLFMLCIYRSYTLYGNGELGMNYMLGNGIAFFLLFLTIISLCAAVIFIIIGLIKKIRKVAAKKVFITSIILFLTSVISILIFLFTISKVTNIEEEYQAIQVQKKKEADYLKAAASFYNTIETFEYSASYVLSEYSTTWSNAINNRSDFNTALRSKKKEIDHMVVAVDVFYNGMGRDLRLVSEAAKEQPSKYKETYEEYKKMYGIVTALNEQSQSPSGSLITFNQNVNTLIQEYKKSAGNINIAISNEIKSKANELKPTDKNLSSN
;
A
#
# COMPACT_ATOMS: atom_id res chain seq x y z
N MET A 1 34.50 42.99 -28.17
CA MET A 1 33.96 43.77 -27.02
C MET A 1 34.70 43.33 -25.76
N LYS A 2 35.47 44.20 -25.10
CA LYS A 2 36.16 43.87 -23.83
C LYS A 2 35.20 44.10 -22.67
N LEU A 3 34.69 43.02 -22.08
CA LEU A 3 33.88 43.08 -20.86
C LEU A 3 34.76 43.48 -19.67
N SER A 4 34.26 44.39 -18.84
CA SER A 4 34.95 44.76 -17.61
C SER A 4 34.96 43.58 -16.62
N LYS A 5 35.97 43.50 -15.77
CA LYS A 5 36.08 42.48 -14.71
C LYS A 5 34.82 42.44 -13.83
N ASN A 6 34.27 43.60 -13.48
CA ASN A 6 33.04 43.69 -12.70
C ASN A 6 31.82 43.14 -13.44
N THR A 7 31.72 43.39 -14.75
CA THR A 7 30.62 42.87 -15.56
C THR A 7 30.69 41.35 -15.66
N LEU A 8 31.88 40.78 -15.84
CA LEU A 8 32.13 39.33 -15.85
C LEU A 8 31.75 38.66 -14.52
N ILE A 9 32.12 39.27 -13.39
CA ILE A 9 31.75 38.76 -12.07
C ILE A 9 30.23 38.75 -11.88
N LYS A 10 29.54 39.85 -12.23
CA LYS A 10 28.07 39.95 -12.12
C LYS A 10 27.35 38.90 -12.97
N ILE A 11 27.82 38.69 -14.21
CA ILE A 11 27.27 37.65 -15.10
C ILE A 11 27.48 36.26 -14.49
N GLY A 12 28.68 35.97 -13.97
CA GLY A 12 28.99 34.70 -13.33
C GLY A 12 28.10 34.42 -12.11
N VAL A 13 27.91 35.41 -11.24
CA VAL A 13 26.99 35.31 -10.09
C VAL A 13 25.56 35.04 -10.56
N GLY A 14 25.08 35.76 -11.57
CA GLY A 14 23.74 35.56 -12.12
C GLY A 14 23.51 34.13 -12.67
N VAL A 15 24.48 33.60 -13.39
CA VAL A 15 24.43 32.21 -13.92
C VAL A 15 24.40 31.20 -12.77
N LEU A 16 25.25 31.38 -11.75
CA LEU A 16 25.30 30.51 -10.57
C LEU A 16 23.98 30.50 -9.78
N SER A 17 23.37 31.68 -9.57
CA SER A 17 22.07 31.79 -8.90
C SER A 17 20.95 31.10 -9.68
N LEU A 18 20.94 31.22 -11.02
CA LEU A 18 19.99 30.50 -11.88
C LEU A 18 20.17 28.98 -11.77
N LEU A 19 21.43 28.51 -11.79
CA LEU A 19 21.77 27.10 -11.65
C LEU A 19 21.32 26.52 -10.30
N PHE A 20 21.51 27.28 -9.22
CA PHE A 20 21.02 26.92 -7.89
C PHE A 20 19.49 26.75 -7.89
N MET A 21 18.76 27.76 -8.37
CA MET A 21 17.30 27.72 -8.46
C MET A 21 16.80 26.53 -9.30
N LEU A 22 17.50 26.20 -10.39
CA LEU A 22 17.16 25.07 -11.26
C LEU A 22 17.38 23.72 -10.56
N CYS A 23 18.45 23.58 -9.78
CA CYS A 23 18.71 22.39 -8.96
C CYS A 23 17.65 22.20 -7.87
N ILE A 24 17.28 23.28 -7.17
CA ILE A 24 16.19 23.25 -6.17
C ILE A 24 14.86 22.89 -6.84
N TYR A 25 14.52 23.52 -7.97
CA TYR A 25 13.29 23.23 -8.71
C TYR A 25 13.21 21.77 -9.17
N ARG A 26 14.30 21.22 -9.74
CA ARG A 26 14.36 19.82 -10.15
C ARG A 26 14.19 18.87 -8.98
N SER A 27 14.84 19.16 -7.85
CA SER A 27 14.67 18.37 -6.63
C SER A 27 13.21 18.41 -6.13
N TYR A 28 12.55 19.56 -6.23
CA TYR A 28 11.14 19.68 -5.86
C TYR A 28 10.23 18.84 -6.75
N THR A 29 10.46 18.84 -8.05
CA THR A 29 9.65 18.01 -8.97
C THR A 29 9.83 16.50 -8.75
N LEU A 30 10.99 16.07 -8.25
CA LEU A 30 11.28 14.65 -8.01
C LEU A 30 10.83 14.19 -6.62
N TYR A 31 11.01 15.03 -5.60
CA TYR A 31 10.89 14.62 -4.20
C TYR A 31 9.90 15.46 -3.38
N GLY A 32 9.39 16.57 -3.92
CA GLY A 32 8.59 17.55 -3.17
C GLY A 32 7.25 17.04 -2.65
N ASN A 33 6.67 16.03 -3.31
CA ASN A 33 5.43 15.37 -2.88
C ASN A 33 5.67 13.99 -2.23
N GLY A 34 6.93 13.64 -1.93
CA GLY A 34 7.28 12.38 -1.29
C GLY A 34 7.13 12.42 0.23
N GLU A 35 6.89 11.27 0.86
CA GLU A 35 6.76 11.14 2.33
C GLU A 35 8.04 11.54 3.10
N LEU A 36 9.21 11.55 2.44
CA LEU A 36 10.49 12.00 3.01
C LEU A 36 10.52 13.53 3.28
N GLY A 37 9.57 14.27 2.70
CA GLY A 37 9.30 15.66 3.03
C GLY A 37 10.32 16.68 2.51
N MET A 38 10.08 17.94 2.88
CA MET A 38 10.79 19.12 2.38
C MET A 38 12.32 19.07 2.65
N ASN A 39 12.74 18.46 3.76
CA ASN A 39 14.16 18.39 4.13
C ASN A 39 14.95 17.50 3.18
N TYR A 40 14.37 16.37 2.75
CA TYR A 40 15.00 15.46 1.78
C TYR A 40 15.12 16.13 0.41
N MET A 41 14.05 16.81 -0.01
CA MET A 41 14.02 17.62 -1.23
C MET A 41 15.08 18.75 -1.22
N LEU A 42 15.20 19.51 -0.13
CA LEU A 42 16.21 20.57 -0.04
C LEU A 42 17.64 20.02 -0.03
N GLY A 43 17.87 18.91 0.70
CA GLY A 43 19.17 18.24 0.76
C GLY A 43 19.67 17.81 -0.64
N ASN A 44 18.81 17.14 -1.41
CA ASN A 44 19.14 16.71 -2.78
C ASN A 44 19.37 17.90 -3.73
N GLY A 45 18.57 18.96 -3.60
CA GLY A 45 18.74 20.17 -4.42
C GLY A 45 20.09 20.87 -4.17
N ILE A 46 20.52 20.95 -2.91
CA ILE A 46 21.84 21.48 -2.53
C ILE A 46 22.95 20.55 -3.02
N ALA A 47 22.79 19.24 -2.88
CA ALA A 47 23.76 18.25 -3.35
C ALA A 47 24.00 18.36 -4.87
N PHE A 48 22.93 18.45 -5.68
CA PHE A 48 23.05 18.65 -7.13
C PHE A 48 23.78 19.95 -7.47
N PHE A 49 23.48 21.04 -6.77
CA PHE A 49 24.16 22.31 -7.01
C PHE A 49 25.66 22.21 -6.70
N LEU A 50 26.04 21.57 -5.58
CA LEU A 50 27.44 21.36 -5.22
C LEU A 50 28.19 20.48 -6.24
N LEU A 51 27.52 19.47 -6.82
CA LEU A 51 28.08 18.67 -7.92
C LEU A 51 28.42 19.54 -9.14
N PHE A 52 27.49 20.40 -9.56
CA PHE A 52 27.74 21.31 -10.69
C PHE A 52 28.93 22.24 -10.42
N LEU A 53 29.06 22.77 -9.20
CA LEU A 53 30.23 23.56 -8.81
C LEU A 53 31.53 22.77 -8.89
N THR A 54 31.52 21.50 -8.47
CA THR A 54 32.70 20.64 -8.56
C THR A 54 33.10 20.35 -9.99
N ILE A 55 32.13 20.09 -10.88
CA ILE A 55 32.36 19.89 -12.32
C ILE A 55 32.93 21.15 -12.97
N ILE A 56 32.37 22.32 -12.69
CA ILE A 56 32.87 23.61 -13.21
C ILE A 56 34.31 23.86 -12.74
N SER A 57 34.59 23.61 -11.46
CA SER A 57 35.94 23.72 -10.89
C SER A 57 36.94 22.76 -11.56
N LEU A 58 36.54 21.51 -11.78
CA LEU A 58 37.34 20.50 -12.48
C LEU A 58 37.69 20.97 -13.90
N CYS A 59 36.70 21.42 -14.67
CA CYS A 59 36.90 21.95 -16.02
C CYS A 59 37.88 23.13 -16.04
N ALA A 60 37.71 24.08 -15.11
CA ALA A 60 38.61 25.23 -14.99
C ALA A 60 40.05 24.78 -14.66
N ALA A 61 40.22 23.83 -13.73
CA ALA A 61 41.52 23.30 -13.35
C ALA A 61 42.23 22.63 -14.54
N VAL A 62 41.53 21.81 -15.33
CA VAL A 62 42.07 21.18 -16.55
C VAL A 62 42.55 22.23 -17.55
N ILE A 63 41.76 23.27 -17.80
CA ILE A 63 42.14 24.36 -18.72
C ILE A 63 43.44 25.04 -18.25
N PHE A 64 43.55 25.36 -16.96
CA PHE A 64 44.76 25.98 -16.45
C PHE A 64 45.98 25.05 -16.45
N ILE A 65 45.81 23.74 -16.25
CA ILE A 65 46.87 22.74 -16.41
C ILE A 65 47.38 22.75 -17.85
N ILE A 66 46.49 22.71 -18.85
CA ILE A 66 46.85 22.76 -20.27
C ILE A 66 47.63 24.05 -20.59
N ILE A 67 47.15 25.20 -20.13
CA ILE A 67 47.85 26.49 -20.31
C ILE A 67 49.23 26.46 -19.66
N GLY A 68 49.35 25.89 -18.46
CA GLY A 68 50.61 25.73 -17.75
C GLY A 68 51.59 24.82 -18.47
N LEU A 69 51.13 23.69 -19.02
CA LEU A 69 51.94 22.78 -19.85
C LEU A 69 52.46 23.48 -21.10
N ILE A 70 51.60 24.22 -21.81
CA ILE A 70 51.99 25.00 -22.99
C ILE A 70 53.06 26.03 -22.63
N LYS A 71 52.91 26.75 -21.51
CA LYS A 71 53.89 27.74 -21.05
C LYS A 71 55.21 27.11 -20.60
N LYS A 72 55.16 25.92 -19.97
CA LYS A 72 56.34 25.15 -19.58
C LYS A 72 57.14 24.69 -20.82
N ILE A 73 56.46 24.20 -21.86
CA ILE A 73 57.07 23.84 -23.15
C ILE A 73 57.73 25.09 -23.79
N ARG A 74 57.11 26.26 -23.68
CA ARG A 74 57.63 27.55 -24.17
C ARG A 74 58.71 28.20 -23.27
N LYS A 75 59.18 27.52 -22.21
CA LYS A 75 60.18 28.02 -21.23
C LYS A 75 59.84 29.38 -20.58
N VAL A 76 58.55 29.71 -20.42
CA VAL A 76 58.09 30.92 -19.72
C VAL A 76 57.84 30.61 -18.24
N ALA A 77 58.19 31.51 -17.33
CA ALA A 77 57.99 31.32 -15.89
C ALA A 77 56.50 31.13 -15.53
N ALA A 78 56.08 29.88 -15.31
CA ALA A 78 54.68 29.51 -15.04
C ALA A 78 54.50 28.61 -13.78
N LYS A 79 55.57 28.42 -12.99
CA LYS A 79 55.65 27.43 -11.91
C LYS A 79 54.50 27.51 -10.89
N LYS A 80 54.13 28.72 -10.45
CA LYS A 80 53.11 28.91 -9.40
C LYS A 80 51.69 28.59 -9.86
N VAL A 81 51.28 29.09 -11.03
CA VAL A 81 49.93 28.87 -11.59
C VAL A 81 49.71 27.39 -11.91
N PHE A 82 50.71 26.72 -12.48
CA PHE A 82 50.64 25.30 -12.81
C PHE A 82 50.44 24.40 -11.57
N ILE A 83 51.19 24.65 -10.49
CA ILE A 83 51.07 23.90 -9.23
C ILE A 83 49.68 24.14 -8.59
N THR A 84 49.20 25.39 -8.56
CA THR A 84 47.85 25.69 -8.05
C THR A 84 46.76 24.97 -8.83
N SER A 85 46.88 24.86 -10.15
CA SER A 85 45.90 24.15 -10.98
C SER A 85 45.92 22.64 -10.79
N ILE A 86 47.09 22.04 -10.57
CA ILE A 86 47.20 20.61 -10.22
C ILE A 86 46.52 20.33 -8.87
N ILE A 87 46.75 21.20 -7.87
CA ILE A 87 46.12 21.07 -6.55
C ILE A 87 44.59 21.17 -6.69
N LEU A 88 44.08 22.16 -7.43
CA LEU A 88 42.64 22.33 -7.68
C LEU A 88 42.03 21.15 -8.44
N PHE A 89 42.76 20.56 -9.37
CA PHE A 89 42.33 19.38 -10.10
C PHE A 89 42.18 18.19 -9.14
N LEU A 90 43.23 17.89 -8.36
CA LEU A 90 43.22 16.80 -7.37
C LEU A 90 42.10 16.95 -6.34
N THR A 91 41.90 18.16 -5.80
CA THR A 91 40.83 18.40 -4.83
C THR A 91 39.44 18.19 -5.45
N SER A 92 39.21 18.63 -6.69
CA SER A 92 37.92 18.42 -7.35
C SER A 92 37.63 16.94 -7.64
N VAL A 93 38.64 16.16 -8.03
CA VAL A 93 38.48 14.70 -8.24
C VAL A 93 38.12 14.00 -6.93
N ILE A 94 38.79 14.34 -5.84
CA ILE A 94 38.50 13.79 -4.51
C ILE A 94 37.08 14.15 -4.06
N SER A 95 36.65 15.40 -4.25
CA SER A 95 35.30 15.83 -3.91
C SER A 95 34.23 15.09 -4.72
N ILE A 96 34.45 14.82 -6.01
CA ILE A 96 33.53 14.03 -6.84
C ILE A 96 33.43 12.58 -6.33
N LEU A 97 34.56 11.96 -5.98
CA LEU A 97 34.57 10.59 -5.44
C LEU A 97 33.79 10.50 -4.10
N ILE A 98 33.98 11.46 -3.21
CA ILE A 98 33.23 11.54 -1.93
C ILE A 98 31.72 11.74 -2.19
N PHE A 99 31.38 12.56 -3.19
CA PHE A 99 30.00 12.83 -3.57
C PHE A 99 29.31 11.59 -4.15
N LEU A 100 29.97 10.88 -5.07
CA LEU A 100 29.47 9.61 -5.64
C LEU A 100 29.28 8.54 -4.55
N PHE A 101 30.21 8.45 -3.59
CA PHE A 101 30.08 7.55 -2.46
C PHE A 101 28.89 7.90 -1.56
N THR A 102 28.68 9.19 -1.28
CA THR A 102 27.54 9.68 -0.49
C THR A 102 26.20 9.38 -1.18
N ILE A 103 26.10 9.63 -2.50
CA ILE A 103 24.88 9.30 -3.27
C ILE A 103 24.55 7.82 -3.16
N SER A 104 25.54 6.94 -3.37
CA SER A 104 25.33 5.49 -3.30
C SER A 104 24.83 5.03 -1.93
N LYS A 105 25.25 5.69 -0.84
CA LYS A 105 24.75 5.40 0.50
C LYS A 105 23.31 5.89 0.70
N VAL A 106 22.98 7.07 0.19
CA VAL A 106 21.63 7.66 0.33
C VAL A 106 20.60 6.87 -0.49
N THR A 107 20.93 6.43 -1.71
CA THR A 107 20.02 5.63 -2.55
C THR A 107 19.66 4.31 -1.88
N ASN A 108 20.62 3.63 -1.25
CA ASN A 108 20.35 2.39 -0.53
C ASN A 108 19.41 2.60 0.67
N ILE A 109 19.54 3.73 1.37
CA ILE A 109 18.65 4.09 2.50
C ILE A 109 17.25 4.40 2.00
N GLU A 110 17.11 5.08 0.85
CA GLU A 110 15.81 5.39 0.26
C GLU A 110 15.08 4.12 -0.18
N GLU A 111 15.78 3.18 -0.84
CA GLU A 111 15.22 1.88 -1.22
C GLU A 111 14.77 1.06 0.00
N GLU A 112 15.60 0.99 1.04
CA GLU A 112 15.27 0.29 2.29
C GLU A 112 14.06 0.94 2.99
N TYR A 113 14.00 2.28 3.03
CA TYR A 113 12.87 2.99 3.60
C TYR A 113 11.57 2.72 2.85
N GLN A 114 11.60 2.76 1.52
CA GLN A 114 10.43 2.46 0.68
C GLN A 114 9.96 1.00 0.90
N ALA A 115 10.89 0.05 0.99
CA ALA A 115 10.57 -1.34 1.27
C ALA A 115 9.90 -1.51 2.64
N ILE A 116 10.38 -0.82 3.67
CA ILE A 116 9.78 -0.81 5.02
C ILE A 116 8.36 -0.24 4.98
N GLN A 117 8.11 0.84 4.24
CA GLN A 117 6.78 1.45 4.14
C GLN A 117 5.78 0.55 3.41
N VAL A 118 6.21 -0.09 2.32
CA VAL A 118 5.39 -1.08 1.60
C VAL A 118 5.04 -2.26 2.53
N GLN A 119 6.02 -2.76 3.28
CA GLN A 119 5.81 -3.86 4.22
C GLN A 119 4.82 -3.46 5.34
N LYS A 120 4.98 -2.27 5.93
CA LYS A 120 4.06 -1.77 6.96
C LYS A 120 2.63 -1.62 6.46
N LYS A 121 2.46 -1.06 5.25
CA LYS A 121 1.12 -0.93 4.64
C LYS A 121 0.48 -2.30 4.45
N LYS A 122 1.26 -3.25 3.93
CA LYS A 122 0.81 -4.62 3.70
C LYS A 122 0.42 -5.34 5.00
N GLU A 123 1.19 -5.16 6.07
CA GLU A 123 0.83 -5.66 7.41
C GLU A 123 -0.46 -5.05 7.95
N ALA A 124 -0.67 -3.76 7.75
CA ALA A 124 -1.92 -3.09 8.11
C ALA A 124 -3.11 -3.64 7.31
N ASP A 125 -2.93 -3.91 6.02
CA ASP A 125 -3.96 -4.51 5.16
C ASP A 125 -4.30 -5.94 5.61
N TYR A 126 -3.32 -6.74 6.00
CA TYR A 126 -3.54 -8.08 6.57
C TYR A 126 -4.36 -8.06 7.85
N LEU A 127 -3.99 -7.18 8.79
CA LEU A 127 -4.72 -7.03 10.04
C LEU A 127 -6.16 -6.55 9.80
N LYS A 128 -6.33 -5.60 8.88
CA LYS A 128 -7.65 -5.07 8.49
C LYS A 128 -8.52 -6.16 7.85
N ALA A 129 -7.96 -6.95 6.94
CA ALA A 129 -8.68 -8.06 6.29
C ALA A 129 -9.13 -9.11 7.32
N ALA A 130 -8.24 -9.49 8.25
CA ALA A 130 -8.60 -10.43 9.30
C ALA A 130 -9.74 -9.90 10.19
N ALA A 131 -9.65 -8.64 10.60
CA ALA A 131 -10.67 -7.98 11.41
C ALA A 131 -12.01 -7.82 10.68
N SER A 132 -11.97 -7.49 9.39
CA SER A 132 -13.15 -7.37 8.52
C SER A 132 -13.87 -8.71 8.37
N PHE A 133 -13.11 -9.78 8.09
CA PHE A 133 -13.67 -11.14 8.02
C PHE A 133 -14.39 -11.49 9.32
N TYR A 134 -13.74 -11.25 10.47
CA TYR A 134 -14.33 -11.53 11.78
C TYR A 134 -15.65 -10.79 12.03
N ASN A 135 -15.70 -9.49 11.74
CA ASN A 135 -16.93 -8.70 11.90
C ASN A 135 -18.05 -9.16 10.95
N THR A 136 -17.70 -9.66 9.77
CA THR A 136 -18.69 -10.08 8.76
C THR A 136 -19.40 -11.38 9.14
N ILE A 137 -18.84 -12.18 10.05
CA ILE A 137 -19.43 -13.45 10.51
C ILE A 137 -20.86 -13.21 11.04
N GLU A 138 -21.01 -12.32 12.02
CA GLU A 138 -22.32 -12.08 12.64
C GLU A 138 -23.36 -11.56 11.64
N THR A 139 -22.97 -10.62 10.79
CA THR A 139 -23.87 -10.03 9.78
C THR A 139 -24.26 -11.02 8.70
N PHE A 140 -23.33 -11.89 8.27
CA PHE A 140 -23.63 -12.95 7.31
C PHE A 140 -24.64 -13.95 7.90
N GLU A 141 -24.44 -14.41 9.13
CA GLU A 141 -25.34 -15.36 9.79
C GLU A 141 -26.77 -14.83 9.82
N TYR A 142 -26.94 -13.57 10.21
CA TYR A 142 -28.23 -12.90 10.25
C TYR A 142 -28.91 -12.90 8.87
N SER A 143 -28.23 -12.40 7.84
CA SER A 143 -28.80 -12.30 6.49
C SER A 143 -29.11 -13.66 5.89
N ALA A 144 -28.21 -14.64 6.04
CA ALA A 144 -28.42 -15.99 5.52
C ALA A 144 -29.58 -16.68 6.23
N SER A 145 -29.65 -16.60 7.56
CA SER A 145 -30.73 -17.20 8.36
C SER A 145 -32.09 -16.61 8.00
N TYR A 146 -32.16 -15.30 7.77
CA TYR A 146 -33.40 -14.64 7.33
C TYR A 146 -33.89 -15.19 5.99
N VAL A 147 -33.03 -15.19 4.95
CA VAL A 147 -33.38 -15.67 3.61
C VAL A 147 -33.84 -17.13 3.64
N LEU A 148 -33.09 -17.99 4.35
CA LEU A 148 -33.38 -19.42 4.40
C LEU A 148 -34.68 -19.72 5.17
N SER A 149 -34.96 -18.96 6.23
CA SER A 149 -36.21 -19.04 6.98
C SER A 149 -37.43 -18.63 6.13
N GLU A 150 -37.31 -17.54 5.37
CA GLU A 150 -38.36 -17.09 4.45
C GLU A 150 -38.68 -18.13 3.37
N TYR A 151 -37.64 -18.78 2.81
CA TYR A 151 -37.83 -19.89 1.88
C TYR A 151 -38.53 -21.09 2.54
N SER A 152 -38.10 -21.50 3.73
CA SER A 152 -38.72 -22.60 4.48
C SER A 152 -40.21 -22.35 4.74
N THR A 153 -40.54 -21.15 5.22
CA THR A 153 -41.91 -20.74 5.53
C THR A 153 -42.77 -20.68 4.27
N THR A 154 -42.25 -20.08 3.19
CA THR A 154 -42.94 -19.98 1.91
C THR A 154 -43.22 -21.37 1.33
N TRP A 155 -42.25 -22.28 1.41
CA TRP A 155 -42.37 -23.65 0.92
C TRP A 155 -43.42 -24.43 1.71
N SER A 156 -43.41 -24.31 3.04
CA SER A 156 -44.42 -24.92 3.92
C SER A 156 -45.83 -24.43 3.60
N ASN A 157 -46.00 -23.12 3.42
CA ASN A 157 -47.29 -22.52 3.07
C ASN A 157 -47.77 -22.97 1.68
N ALA A 158 -46.87 -23.11 0.71
CA ALA A 158 -47.21 -23.60 -0.62
C ALA A 158 -47.74 -25.04 -0.59
N ILE A 159 -47.13 -25.91 0.23
CA ILE A 159 -47.61 -27.28 0.46
C ILE A 159 -49.01 -27.27 1.07
N ASN A 160 -49.22 -26.50 2.13
CA ASN A 160 -50.51 -26.42 2.82
C ASN A 160 -51.63 -25.92 1.90
N ASN A 161 -51.31 -24.97 1.02
CA ASN A 161 -52.27 -24.36 0.09
C ASN A 161 -52.33 -25.05 -1.28
N ARG A 162 -51.57 -26.14 -1.49
CA ARG A 162 -51.45 -26.85 -2.76
C ARG A 162 -51.10 -25.94 -3.95
N SER A 163 -50.28 -24.91 -3.72
CA SER A 163 -49.84 -23.98 -4.76
C SER A 163 -48.55 -24.45 -5.42
N ASP A 164 -48.26 -23.93 -6.64
CA ASP A 164 -47.00 -24.22 -7.32
C ASP A 164 -45.82 -23.68 -6.51
N PHE A 165 -44.99 -24.61 -6.04
CA PHE A 165 -43.86 -24.34 -5.17
C PHE A 165 -42.82 -23.42 -5.83
N ASN A 166 -42.48 -23.69 -7.09
CA ASN A 166 -41.45 -22.94 -7.80
C ASN A 166 -41.87 -21.48 -7.99
N THR A 167 -43.15 -21.25 -8.26
CA THR A 167 -43.73 -19.91 -8.38
C THR A 167 -43.70 -19.18 -7.04
N ALA A 168 -44.09 -19.85 -5.95
CA ALA A 168 -44.06 -19.26 -4.61
C ALA A 168 -42.64 -18.84 -4.20
N LEU A 169 -41.63 -19.70 -4.41
CA LEU A 169 -40.25 -19.36 -4.11
C LEU A 169 -39.68 -18.26 -4.99
N ARG A 170 -39.94 -18.27 -6.30
CA ARG A 170 -39.47 -17.19 -7.19
C ARG A 170 -40.06 -15.85 -6.78
N SER A 171 -41.35 -15.83 -6.41
CA SER A 171 -42.00 -14.63 -5.91
C SER A 171 -41.36 -14.15 -4.61
N LYS A 172 -41.15 -15.06 -3.65
CA LYS A 172 -40.49 -14.71 -2.39
C LYS A 172 -39.06 -14.22 -2.61
N LYS A 173 -38.24 -14.91 -3.42
CA LYS A 173 -36.88 -14.47 -3.76
C LYS A 173 -36.85 -13.04 -4.30
N LYS A 174 -37.82 -12.69 -5.17
CA LYS A 174 -37.96 -11.32 -5.70
C LYS A 174 -38.38 -10.30 -4.62
N GLU A 175 -39.26 -10.70 -3.70
CA GLU A 175 -39.70 -9.87 -2.58
C GLU A 175 -38.55 -9.54 -1.61
N ILE A 176 -37.70 -10.52 -1.31
CA ILE A 176 -36.56 -10.38 -0.38
C ILE A 176 -35.21 -10.23 -1.11
N ASP A 177 -35.22 -9.79 -2.37
CA ASP A 177 -34.03 -9.77 -3.24
C ASP A 177 -32.86 -8.99 -2.61
N HIS A 178 -33.15 -7.88 -1.96
CA HIS A 178 -32.15 -7.09 -1.22
C HIS A 178 -31.38 -7.90 -0.17
N MET A 179 -32.04 -8.81 0.55
CA MET A 179 -31.38 -9.69 1.52
C MET A 179 -30.59 -10.80 0.82
N VAL A 180 -31.12 -11.35 -0.28
CA VAL A 180 -30.41 -12.37 -1.08
C VAL A 180 -29.12 -11.80 -1.67
N VAL A 181 -29.16 -10.55 -2.16
CA VAL A 181 -27.99 -9.81 -2.63
C VAL A 181 -27.03 -9.51 -1.48
N ALA A 182 -27.54 -9.14 -0.30
CA ALA A 182 -26.68 -8.89 0.87
C ALA A 182 -25.86 -10.13 1.26
N VAL A 183 -26.49 -11.33 1.27
CA VAL A 183 -25.77 -12.60 1.51
C VAL A 183 -24.62 -12.78 0.52
N ASP A 184 -24.85 -12.53 -0.76
CA ASP A 184 -23.82 -12.67 -1.79
C ASP A 184 -22.70 -11.61 -1.65
N VAL A 185 -23.06 -10.37 -1.32
CA VAL A 185 -22.08 -9.30 -1.06
C VAL A 185 -21.17 -9.66 0.11
N PHE A 186 -21.73 -10.16 1.21
CA PHE A 186 -20.95 -10.60 2.37
C PHE A 186 -20.08 -11.81 2.05
N TYR A 187 -20.62 -12.82 1.34
CA TYR A 187 -19.86 -13.97 0.86
C TYR A 187 -18.63 -13.55 0.03
N ASN A 188 -18.83 -12.66 -0.95
CA ASN A 188 -17.74 -12.17 -1.79
C ASN A 188 -16.73 -11.32 -0.99
N GLY A 189 -17.21 -10.53 -0.03
CA GLY A 189 -16.36 -9.79 0.92
C GLY A 189 -15.44 -10.71 1.72
N MET A 190 -16.01 -11.73 2.36
CA MET A 190 -15.29 -12.73 3.13
C MET A 190 -14.26 -13.48 2.28
N GLY A 191 -14.56 -13.77 1.01
CA GLY A 191 -13.62 -14.41 0.08
C GLY A 191 -12.39 -13.54 -0.24
N ARG A 192 -12.60 -12.22 -0.42
CA ARG A 192 -11.50 -11.27 -0.62
C ARG A 192 -10.62 -11.15 0.63
N ASP A 193 -11.24 -11.08 1.80
CA ASP A 193 -10.52 -10.98 3.07
C ASP A 193 -9.73 -12.27 3.35
N LEU A 194 -10.31 -13.44 3.12
CA LEU A 194 -9.64 -14.73 3.28
C LEU A 194 -8.41 -14.86 2.40
N ARG A 195 -8.43 -14.33 1.17
CA ARG A 195 -7.26 -14.32 0.27
C ARG A 195 -6.09 -13.56 0.89
N LEU A 196 -6.35 -12.36 1.43
CA LEU A 196 -5.31 -11.55 2.09
C LEU A 196 -4.80 -12.23 3.36
N VAL A 197 -5.68 -12.84 4.15
CA VAL A 197 -5.30 -13.60 5.34
C VAL A 197 -4.44 -14.83 4.97
N SER A 198 -4.70 -15.46 3.80
CA SER A 198 -3.87 -16.55 3.28
C SER A 198 -2.45 -16.09 2.93
N GLU A 199 -2.32 -14.92 2.30
CA GLU A 199 -1.02 -14.30 2.01
C GLU A 199 -0.27 -13.98 3.30
N ALA A 200 -0.97 -13.39 4.28
CA ALA A 200 -0.44 -13.12 5.61
C ALA A 200 0.05 -14.39 6.32
N ALA A 201 -0.68 -15.50 6.21
CA ALA A 201 -0.30 -16.78 6.80
C ALA A 201 0.94 -17.42 6.14
N LYS A 202 1.21 -17.12 4.87
CA LYS A 202 2.43 -17.58 4.19
C LYS A 202 3.65 -16.78 4.63
N GLU A 203 3.50 -15.46 4.79
CA GLU A 203 4.59 -14.55 5.15
C GLU A 203 4.88 -14.53 6.66
N GLN A 204 3.84 -14.59 7.48
CA GLN A 204 3.89 -14.54 8.94
C GLN A 204 3.10 -15.70 9.55
N PRO A 205 3.53 -16.96 9.35
CA PRO A 205 2.79 -18.14 9.77
C PRO A 205 2.55 -18.20 11.28
N SER A 206 3.48 -17.71 12.09
CA SER A 206 3.31 -17.64 13.55
C SER A 206 2.16 -16.74 13.99
N LYS A 207 1.77 -15.75 13.17
CA LYS A 207 0.73 -14.77 13.50
C LYS A 207 -0.63 -15.13 12.90
N TYR A 208 -0.66 -15.65 11.67
CA TYR A 208 -1.90 -15.78 10.90
C TYR A 208 -2.29 -17.21 10.52
N LYS A 209 -1.43 -18.22 10.68
CA LYS A 209 -1.72 -19.58 10.19
C LYS A 209 -2.97 -20.17 10.83
N GLU A 210 -3.08 -20.10 12.15
CA GLU A 210 -4.24 -20.63 12.86
C GLU A 210 -5.53 -19.88 12.51
N THR A 211 -5.47 -18.54 12.47
CA THR A 211 -6.60 -17.70 12.03
C THR A 211 -7.05 -18.05 10.61
N TYR A 212 -6.11 -18.23 9.68
CA TYR A 212 -6.42 -18.60 8.29
C TYR A 212 -7.16 -19.94 8.21
N GLU A 213 -6.70 -20.96 8.93
CA GLU A 213 -7.34 -22.28 8.89
C GLU A 213 -8.77 -22.25 9.46
N GLU A 214 -9.01 -21.50 10.54
CA GLU A 214 -10.36 -21.33 11.07
C GLU A 214 -11.27 -20.51 10.13
N TYR A 215 -10.76 -19.43 9.53
CA TYR A 215 -11.51 -18.66 8.52
C TYR A 215 -11.81 -19.47 7.26
N LYS A 216 -10.89 -20.32 6.82
CA LYS A 216 -11.10 -21.21 5.68
C LYS A 216 -12.23 -22.21 5.94
N LYS A 217 -12.29 -22.79 7.14
CA LYS A 217 -13.40 -23.68 7.55
C LYS A 217 -14.73 -22.93 7.53
N MET A 218 -14.78 -21.75 8.16
CA MET A 218 -15.96 -20.88 8.16
C MET A 218 -16.40 -20.54 6.73
N TYR A 219 -15.45 -20.18 5.85
CA TYR A 219 -15.75 -19.81 4.48
C TYR A 219 -16.35 -20.96 3.67
N GLY A 220 -15.96 -22.21 3.94
CA GLY A 220 -16.62 -23.39 3.37
C GLY A 220 -18.11 -23.47 3.74
N ILE A 221 -18.45 -23.19 4.99
CA ILE A 221 -19.84 -23.18 5.48
C ILE A 221 -20.61 -22.00 4.88
N VAL A 222 -20.01 -20.80 4.85
CA VAL A 222 -20.56 -19.60 4.20
C VAL A 222 -20.87 -19.88 2.73
N THR A 223 -19.99 -20.58 2.02
CA THR A 223 -20.20 -20.96 0.61
C THR A 223 -21.47 -21.80 0.45
N ALA A 224 -21.61 -22.86 1.26
CA ALA A 224 -22.79 -23.73 1.21
C ALA A 224 -24.09 -22.99 1.59
N LEU A 225 -24.03 -22.07 2.57
CA LEU A 225 -25.18 -21.23 2.94
C LEU A 225 -25.55 -20.26 1.82
N ASN A 226 -24.58 -19.60 1.17
CA ASN A 226 -24.83 -18.72 0.03
C ASN A 226 -25.48 -19.50 -1.12
N GLU A 227 -24.99 -20.70 -1.44
CA GLU A 227 -25.59 -21.56 -2.47
C GLU A 227 -27.07 -21.85 -2.19
N GLN A 228 -27.44 -22.16 -0.94
CA GLN A 228 -28.85 -22.36 -0.56
C GLN A 228 -29.67 -21.07 -0.60
N SER A 229 -29.08 -19.92 -0.27
CA SER A 229 -29.73 -18.60 -0.38
C SER A 229 -29.98 -18.21 -1.84
N GLN A 230 -29.07 -18.56 -2.76
CA GLN A 230 -29.21 -18.26 -4.18
C GLN A 230 -30.13 -19.26 -4.90
N SER A 231 -30.03 -20.54 -4.55
CA SER A 231 -30.72 -21.63 -5.23
C SER A 231 -31.10 -22.74 -4.24
N PRO A 232 -32.18 -22.55 -3.47
CA PRO A 232 -32.66 -23.59 -2.54
C PRO A 232 -32.98 -24.89 -3.30
N SER A 233 -32.62 -26.02 -2.71
CA SER A 233 -32.68 -27.33 -3.37
C SER A 233 -33.17 -28.44 -2.44
N GLY A 234 -33.65 -29.54 -3.02
CA GLY A 234 -34.15 -30.71 -2.30
C GLY A 234 -35.65 -30.64 -1.98
N SER A 235 -36.10 -31.45 -1.01
CA SER A 235 -37.44 -31.35 -0.41
C SER A 235 -37.43 -30.35 0.76
N LEU A 236 -38.59 -29.85 1.20
CA LEU A 236 -38.66 -29.00 2.40
C LEU A 236 -37.96 -29.63 3.61
N ILE A 237 -38.13 -30.94 3.81
CA ILE A 237 -37.51 -31.67 4.93
C ILE A 237 -35.99 -31.67 4.78
N THR A 238 -35.48 -32.08 3.61
CA THR A 238 -34.03 -32.14 3.34
C THR A 238 -33.39 -30.77 3.36
N PHE A 239 -34.05 -29.75 2.79
CA PHE A 239 -33.61 -28.37 2.83
C PHE A 239 -33.47 -27.87 4.27
N ASN A 240 -34.51 -28.04 5.09
CA ASN A 240 -34.48 -27.63 6.50
C ASN A 240 -33.43 -28.38 7.31
N GLN A 241 -33.25 -29.68 7.08
CA GLN A 241 -32.21 -30.46 7.73
C GLN A 241 -30.82 -29.95 7.35
N ASN A 242 -30.55 -29.74 6.06
CA ASN A 242 -29.26 -29.24 5.58
C ASN A 242 -28.95 -27.85 6.12
N VAL A 243 -29.91 -26.92 6.04
CA VAL A 243 -29.76 -25.55 6.55
C VAL A 243 -29.50 -25.54 8.05
N ASN A 244 -30.25 -26.33 8.83
CA ASN A 244 -30.04 -26.41 10.27
C ASN A 244 -28.66 -26.96 10.62
N THR A 245 -28.20 -28.00 9.93
CA THR A 245 -26.84 -28.53 10.11
C THR A 245 -25.79 -27.47 9.82
N LEU A 246 -25.90 -26.78 8.67
CA LEU A 246 -24.97 -25.71 8.28
C LEU A 246 -24.94 -24.57 9.31
N ILE A 247 -26.09 -24.15 9.84
CA ILE A 247 -26.15 -23.09 10.86
C ILE A 247 -25.51 -23.55 12.19
N GLN A 248 -25.65 -24.82 12.58
CA GLN A 248 -24.98 -25.33 13.78
C GLN A 248 -23.46 -25.41 13.59
N GLU A 249 -23.00 -25.87 12.43
CA GLU A 249 -21.58 -25.85 12.07
C GLU A 249 -21.04 -24.43 12.02
N TYR A 250 -21.81 -23.48 11.49
CA TYR A 250 -21.50 -22.06 11.45
C TYR A 250 -21.23 -21.52 12.86
N LYS A 251 -22.18 -21.70 13.78
CA LYS A 251 -22.08 -21.25 15.18
C LYS A 251 -20.88 -21.86 15.89
N LYS A 252 -20.64 -23.15 15.68
CA LYS A 252 -19.46 -23.85 16.22
C LYS A 252 -18.17 -23.23 15.67
N SER A 253 -18.09 -23.00 14.36
CA SER A 253 -16.92 -22.40 13.73
C SER A 253 -16.70 -20.95 14.19
N ALA A 254 -17.77 -20.17 14.38
CA ALA A 254 -17.68 -18.81 14.91
C ALA A 254 -17.14 -18.80 16.36
N GLY A 255 -17.58 -19.74 17.19
CA GLY A 255 -17.06 -19.93 18.55
C GLY A 255 -15.56 -20.25 18.55
N ASN A 256 -15.13 -21.20 17.69
CA ASN A 256 -13.71 -21.54 17.54
C ASN A 256 -12.88 -20.34 17.08
N ILE A 257 -13.38 -19.59 16.09
CA ILE A 257 -12.75 -18.37 15.60
C ILE A 257 -12.54 -17.35 16.72
N ASN A 258 -13.57 -17.09 17.54
CA ASN A 258 -13.47 -16.13 18.63
C ASN A 258 -12.39 -16.52 19.66
N ILE A 259 -12.08 -17.82 19.80
CA ILE A 259 -10.99 -18.30 20.65
C ILE A 259 -9.63 -18.17 19.94
N ALA A 260 -9.56 -18.55 18.67
CA ALA A 260 -8.32 -18.66 17.90
C ALA A 260 -7.73 -17.33 17.43
N ILE A 261 -8.54 -16.29 17.20
CA ILE A 261 -8.04 -15.00 16.72
C ILE A 261 -7.33 -14.21 17.82
N SER A 262 -6.28 -13.48 17.44
CA SER A 262 -5.50 -12.68 18.37
C SER A 262 -6.27 -11.47 18.92
N ASN A 263 -5.84 -10.96 20.07
CA ASN A 263 -6.37 -9.72 20.65
C ASN A 263 -6.17 -8.52 19.72
N GLU A 264 -5.12 -8.51 18.91
CA GLU A 264 -4.86 -7.47 17.92
C GLU A 264 -5.95 -7.45 16.84
N ILE A 265 -6.35 -8.62 16.32
CA ILE A 265 -7.45 -8.74 15.36
C ILE A 265 -8.77 -8.29 16.00
N LYS A 266 -9.04 -8.70 17.24
CA LYS A 266 -10.25 -8.28 17.98
C LYS A 266 -10.30 -6.77 18.21
N SER A 267 -9.16 -6.17 18.61
CA SER A 267 -9.05 -4.72 18.77
C SER A 267 -9.33 -4.01 17.47
N LYS A 268 -8.70 -4.47 16.38
CA LYS A 268 -8.91 -3.86 15.07
C LYS A 268 -10.35 -4.02 14.58
N ALA A 269 -10.98 -5.16 14.85
CA ALA A 269 -12.38 -5.39 14.52
C ALA A 269 -13.30 -4.40 15.25
N ASN A 270 -13.02 -4.10 16.51
CA ASN A 270 -13.77 -3.09 17.26
C ASN A 270 -13.58 -1.66 16.69
N GLU A 271 -12.37 -1.31 16.25
CA GLU A 271 -12.11 -0.02 15.57
C GLU A 271 -12.86 0.13 14.25
N LEU A 272 -13.09 -0.97 13.53
CA LEU A 272 -13.78 -0.98 12.24
C LEU A 272 -15.31 -0.91 12.39
N LYS A 273 -15.85 -1.15 13.58
CA LYS A 273 -17.29 -0.98 13.83
C LYS A 273 -17.65 0.51 13.72
N PRO A 274 -18.80 0.86 13.10
CA PRO A 274 -19.24 2.24 13.09
C PRO A 274 -19.44 2.72 14.54
N THR A 275 -18.71 3.74 14.97
CA THR A 275 -18.96 4.42 16.25
C THR A 275 -20.30 5.15 16.19
N ASP A 276 -21.12 5.00 17.25
CA ASP A 276 -22.46 5.59 17.41
C ASP A 276 -22.55 7.12 17.14
N LYS A 277 -21.41 7.83 17.12
CA LYS A 277 -21.34 9.27 16.78
C LYS A 277 -21.77 9.62 15.34
N ASN A 278 -21.79 8.67 14.41
CA ASN A 278 -22.21 8.93 13.02
C ASN A 278 -23.69 8.63 12.74
N LEU A 279 -24.44 8.15 13.73
CA LEU A 279 -25.88 7.86 13.61
C LEU A 279 -26.78 9.00 14.10
N SER A 280 -26.21 10.05 14.73
CA SER A 280 -26.97 11.19 15.23
C SER A 280 -26.97 12.41 14.29
N SER A 281 -26.53 12.26 13.04
CA SER A 281 -26.38 13.38 12.08
C SER A 281 -27.11 13.22 10.75
N ASN A 282 -28.12 12.35 10.66
CA ASN A 282 -29.05 12.30 9.52
C ASN A 282 -30.49 12.49 9.99
#